data_AF-A0A7K2Q310-F1
#
_entry.id   AF-A0A7K2Q310-F1
#
_cell.length_a   1.000
_cell.length_b   1.000
_cell.length_c   1.000
_cell.angle_alpha   90.00
_cell.angle_beta   90.00
_cell.angle_gamma   90.00
#
_symmetry.space_group_name_H-M   'P 1'
#
loop_
_entity.id
_entity.type
_entity.pdbx_description
1 polymer ?
#
loop_
_entity_poly.entity_id
_entity_poly.type
_entity_poly.pdbx_seq_one_letter_code
_entity_poly.pdbx_strand_id
1 'polypeptide(L)'
;MGIGITQVQRELAEAVRGWVARAVPPEEVRKLLDTPPRTGVRPAYWDAMAAQGLLEPHLEGGTLLDLAVVVEEAARAALPGAFLPSALASVLLERA
;
A
#
# COMPACT_ATOMS: atom_id res chain seq x y z
N MET A 1 21.69 18.64 8.24
CA MET A 1 21.43 17.42 7.46
C MET A 1 19.98 17.04 7.67
N GLY A 2 19.12 17.24 6.67
CA GLY A 2 17.72 16.82 6.75
C GLY A 2 17.59 15.35 6.39
N ILE A 3 16.61 14.66 7.00
CA ILE A 3 16.19 13.33 6.56
C ILE A 3 15.76 13.46 5.09
N GLY A 4 16.34 12.66 4.20
CA GLY A 4 16.28 12.80 2.74
C GLY A 4 14.93 12.46 2.09
N ILE A 5 13.82 12.90 2.68
CA ILE A 5 12.47 12.74 2.10
C ILE A 5 12.23 13.88 1.11
N THR A 6 12.03 13.51 -0.16
CA THR A 6 11.78 14.45 -1.26
C THR A 6 10.35 15.03 -1.19
N GLN A 7 10.09 16.09 -1.97
CA GLN A 7 8.74 16.63 -2.08
C GLN A 7 7.77 15.63 -2.74
N VAL A 8 8.23 14.95 -3.80
CA VAL A 8 7.46 13.90 -4.49
C VAL A 8 7.04 12.79 -3.52
N GLN A 9 7.92 12.39 -2.60
CA GLN A 9 7.61 11.38 -1.59
C GLN A 9 6.56 11.86 -0.57
N ARG A 10 6.55 13.16 -0.23
CA ARG A 10 5.50 13.72 0.65
C ARG A 10 4.15 13.74 -0.06
N GLU A 11 4.13 14.14 -1.32
CA GLU A 11 2.92 14.16 -2.15
C GLU A 11 2.37 12.75 -2.37
N LEU A 12 3.26 11.77 -2.61
CA LEU A 12 2.89 10.35 -2.67
C LEU A 12 2.28 9.88 -1.35
N ALA A 13 2.88 10.22 -0.20
CA ALA A 13 2.35 9.86 1.10
C ALA A 13 0.94 10.43 1.33
N GLU A 14 0.72 11.71 1.01
CA GLU A 14 -0.59 12.35 1.11
C GLU A 14 -1.63 11.70 0.19
N ALA A 15 -1.24 11.40 -1.06
CA ALA A 15 -2.10 10.74 -2.03
C ALA A 15 -2.52 9.34 -1.58
N VAL A 16 -1.56 8.52 -1.12
CA VAL A 16 -1.81 7.15 -0.64
C VAL A 16 -2.68 7.20 0.61
N ARG A 17 -2.37 8.08 1.58
CA ARG A 17 -3.19 8.25 2.78
C ARG A 17 -4.63 8.57 2.46
N GLY A 18 -4.85 9.54 1.56
CA GLY A 18 -6.17 9.93 1.12
C GLY A 18 -6.90 8.80 0.37
N TRP A 19 -6.18 8.03 -0.44
CA TRP A 19 -6.73 6.86 -1.13
C TRP A 19 -7.15 5.77 -0.14
N VAL A 20 -6.26 5.38 0.78
CA VAL A 20 -6.54 4.31 1.75
C VAL A 20 -7.71 4.69 2.65
N ALA A 21 -7.77 5.94 3.14
CA ALA A 21 -8.87 6.41 3.98
C ALA A 21 -10.25 6.31 3.30
N ARG A 22 -10.31 6.40 1.97
CA ARG A 22 -11.55 6.20 1.19
C ARG A 22 -11.81 4.74 0.85
N ALA A 23 -10.76 3.99 0.50
CA ALA A 23 -10.87 2.61 0.04
C ALA A 23 -11.15 1.64 1.19
N VAL A 24 -10.57 1.88 2.36
CA VAL A 24 -10.73 1.10 3.58
C VAL A 24 -10.88 2.03 4.78
N PRO A 25 -12.10 2.53 5.03
CA PRO A 25 -12.39 3.31 6.23
C PRO A 25 -12.10 2.52 7.53
N PRO A 26 -11.78 3.19 8.65
CA PRO A 26 -11.44 2.53 9.92
C PRO A 26 -12.48 1.52 10.42
N GLU A 27 -13.76 1.76 10.16
CA GLU A 27 -14.85 0.84 10.51
C GLU A 27 -14.77 -0.48 9.75
N GLU A 28 -14.28 -0.50 8.51
CA GLU A 28 -14.06 -1.74 7.75
C GLU A 28 -12.94 -2.57 8.36
N VAL A 29 -11.85 -1.92 8.81
CA VAL A 29 -10.77 -2.60 9.55
C VAL A 29 -11.30 -3.20 10.84
N ARG A 30 -12.15 -2.46 11.58
CA ARG A 30 -12.73 -2.92 12.86
C ARG A 30 -13.62 -4.16 12.68
N LYS A 31 -14.45 -4.21 11.64
CA LYS A 31 -15.33 -5.35 11.33
C LYS A 31 -14.58 -6.67 11.17
N LEU A 32 -13.31 -6.62 10.76
CA LEU A 32 -12.48 -7.82 10.61
C LEU A 32 -12.17 -8.50 11.94
N LEU A 33 -12.17 -7.77 13.06
CA LEU A 33 -11.95 -8.34 14.39
C LEU A 33 -13.11 -9.22 14.85
N ASP A 34 -14.32 -8.97 14.31
CA ASP A 34 -15.53 -9.75 14.60
C ASP A 34 -15.76 -10.88 13.58
N THR A 35 -14.89 -11.02 12.58
CA THR A 35 -15.04 -11.99 11.49
C THR A 35 -14.02 -13.13 11.63
N PRO A 36 -14.42 -14.40 11.41
CA PRO A 36 -13.46 -15.50 11.34
C PRO A 36 -12.38 -15.24 10.28
N PRO A 37 -11.12 -15.66 10.51
CA PRO A 37 -10.05 -15.49 9.53
C PRO A 37 -10.44 -16.05 8.16
N ARG A 38 -10.31 -15.23 7.11
CA ARG A 38 -10.55 -15.63 5.73
C ARG A 38 -9.22 -15.72 5.00
N THR A 39 -8.84 -16.92 4.58
CA THR A 39 -7.65 -17.13 3.75
C THR A 39 -8.01 -17.12 2.27
N GLY A 40 -7.11 -16.65 1.42
CA GLY A 40 -7.30 -16.68 -0.05
C GLY A 40 -8.37 -15.73 -0.59
N VAL A 41 -9.00 -14.90 0.25
CA VAL A 41 -9.99 -13.90 -0.19
C VAL A 41 -9.29 -12.58 -0.45
N ARG A 42 -9.46 -12.07 -1.66
CA ARG A 42 -8.96 -10.74 -2.05
C ARG A 42 -9.87 -9.66 -1.47
N PRO A 43 -9.33 -8.64 -0.78
CA PRO A 43 -10.11 -7.50 -0.32
C PRO A 43 -10.76 -6.73 -1.48
N ALA A 44 -11.93 -6.13 -1.24
CA ALA A 44 -12.67 -5.41 -2.28
C ALA A 44 -11.89 -4.23 -2.89
N TYR A 45 -11.00 -3.60 -2.12
CA TYR A 45 -10.19 -2.48 -2.59
C TYR A 45 -9.11 -2.88 -3.62
N TRP A 46 -8.81 -4.18 -3.76
CA TRP A 46 -7.56 -4.61 -4.37
C TRP A 46 -7.46 -4.25 -5.85
N ASP A 47 -8.51 -4.46 -6.64
CA ASP A 47 -8.47 -4.11 -8.07
C ASP A 47 -8.24 -2.61 -8.29
N ALA A 48 -8.83 -1.78 -7.44
CA ALA A 48 -8.59 -0.34 -7.46
C ALA A 48 -7.14 -0.01 -7.07
N MET A 49 -6.55 -0.72 -6.11
CA MET A 49 -5.15 -0.53 -5.73
C MET A 49 -4.19 -0.86 -6.86
N ALA A 50 -4.41 -2.00 -7.51
CA ALA A 50 -3.59 -2.45 -8.64
C ALA A 50 -3.71 -1.49 -9.84
N ALA A 51 -4.92 -1.01 -10.15
CA ALA A 51 -5.14 -0.04 -11.21
C ALA A 51 -4.45 1.32 -10.97
N GLN A 52 -4.15 1.66 -9.71
CA GLN A 52 -3.42 2.87 -9.33
C GLN A 52 -1.88 2.67 -9.33
N GLY A 53 -1.38 1.46 -9.65
CA GLY A 53 0.04 1.15 -9.62
C GLY A 53 0.65 1.09 -8.22
N LEU A 54 -0.17 1.05 -7.16
CA LEU A 54 0.31 1.14 -5.77
C LEU A 54 1.03 -0.13 -5.29
N LEU A 55 0.99 -1.23 -6.07
CA LEU A 55 1.76 -2.43 -5.79
C LEU A 55 3.21 -2.32 -6.23
N GLU A 56 3.50 -1.45 -7.20
CA GLU A 56 4.78 -1.40 -7.88
C GLU A 56 5.31 0.03 -8.17
N PRO A 57 5.15 1.01 -7.26
CA PRO A 57 5.58 2.41 -7.46
C PRO A 57 7.11 2.58 -7.60
N HIS A 58 7.88 1.52 -7.43
CA HIS A 58 9.34 1.50 -7.62
C HIS A 58 9.73 1.20 -9.07
N LEU A 59 8.79 0.70 -9.88
CA LEU A 59 9.01 0.44 -11.31
C LEU A 59 8.81 1.72 -12.13
N GLU A 60 9.17 1.66 -13.42
CA GLU A 60 8.88 2.72 -14.40
C GLU A 60 9.32 4.14 -13.97
N GLY A 61 10.52 4.25 -13.39
CA GLY A 61 11.12 5.52 -12.99
C GLY A 61 10.94 5.90 -11.51
N GLY A 62 10.30 5.03 -10.72
CA GLY A 62 10.28 5.14 -9.27
C GLY A 62 11.51 4.54 -8.58
N THR A 63 11.45 4.50 -7.25
CA THR A 63 12.50 3.92 -6.39
C THR A 63 11.92 3.05 -5.28
N LEU A 64 12.77 2.22 -4.66
CA LEU A 64 12.37 1.46 -3.46
C LEU A 64 11.90 2.36 -2.29
N LEU A 65 12.36 3.61 -2.23
CA LEU A 65 11.88 4.56 -1.22
C LEU A 65 10.43 4.98 -1.50
N ASP A 66 10.04 5.08 -2.77
CA ASP A 66 8.66 5.40 -3.14
C ASP A 66 7.73 4.24 -2.78
N LEU A 67 8.17 3.00 -2.99
CA LEU A 67 7.47 1.83 -2.45
C LEU A 67 7.40 1.85 -0.92
N ALA A 68 8.48 2.20 -0.23
CA ALA A 68 8.48 2.30 1.22
C ALA A 68 7.46 3.32 1.75
N VAL A 69 7.28 4.45 1.04
CA VAL A 69 6.24 5.45 1.36
C VAL A 69 4.84 4.85 1.24
N VAL A 70 4.54 4.12 0.16
CA VAL A 70 3.23 3.45 0.01
C VAL A 70 3.02 2.41 1.12
N VAL A 71 4.07 1.67 1.47
CA VAL A 71 4.02 0.68 2.56
C VAL A 71 3.77 1.33 3.91
N GLU A 72 4.43 2.44 4.22
CA GLU A 72 4.21 3.17 5.47
C GLU A 72 2.76 3.63 5.60
N GLU A 73 2.20 4.24 4.57
CA GLU A 73 0.83 4.78 4.62
C GLU A 73 -0.23 3.67 4.65
N ALA A 74 -0.01 2.56 3.93
CA ALA A 74 -0.85 1.37 4.03
C ALA A 74 -0.80 0.76 5.45
N ALA A 75 0.38 0.69 6.06
CA ALA A 75 0.56 0.17 7.42
C ALA A 75 -0.10 1.08 8.47
N ARG A 76 0.01 2.42 8.30
CA ARG A 76 -0.63 3.41 9.18
C ARG A 76 -2.14 3.25 9.25
N ALA A 77 -2.76 2.82 8.15
CA ALA A 77 -4.18 2.54 8.07
C ALA A 77 -4.57 1.09 8.43
N ALA A 78 -3.59 0.25 8.81
CA ALA A 78 -3.78 -1.18 9.02
C ALA A 78 -4.49 -1.87 7.84
N LEU A 79 -4.04 -1.56 6.61
CA LEU A 79 -4.66 -2.04 5.37
C LEU A 79 -4.76 -3.59 5.38
N PRO A 80 -5.98 -4.15 5.30
CA PRO A 80 -6.18 -5.58 5.53
C PRO A 80 -5.94 -6.39 4.25
N GLY A 81 -5.06 -7.39 4.32
CA GLY A 81 -4.87 -8.34 3.23
C GLY A 81 -3.39 -8.53 2.87
N ALA A 82 -3.15 -9.03 1.66
CA ALA A 82 -1.83 -9.47 1.22
C ALA A 82 -0.98 -8.36 0.58
N PHE A 83 -1.19 -7.08 0.91
CA PHE A 83 -0.51 -5.98 0.23
C PHE A 83 1.02 -6.07 0.36
N LEU A 84 1.55 -6.19 1.59
CA LEU A 84 2.99 -6.27 1.83
C LEU A 84 3.67 -7.45 1.10
N PRO A 85 3.19 -8.70 1.20
CA PRO A 85 3.81 -9.79 0.45
C PRO A 85 3.73 -9.59 -1.07
N SER A 86 2.68 -8.97 -1.61
CA SER A 86 2.61 -8.64 -3.04
C SER A 86 3.59 -7.54 -3.46
N ALA A 87 3.74 -6.48 -2.67
CA ALA A 87 4.74 -5.43 -2.88
C ALA A 87 6.18 -5.96 -2.80
N LEU A 88 6.46 -6.91 -1.92
CA LEU A 88 7.76 -7.58 -1.88
C LEU A 88 7.96 -8.49 -3.09
N ALA A 89 6.91 -9.19 -3.54
CA ALA A 89 6.98 -10.01 -4.73
C ALA A 89 7.33 -9.19 -5.98
N SER A 90 6.78 -7.98 -6.17
CA SER A 90 7.16 -7.13 -7.30
C SER A 90 8.64 -6.74 -7.27
N VAL A 91 9.20 -6.45 -6.09
CA VAL A 91 10.64 -6.15 -5.94
C VAL A 91 11.50 -7.37 -6.29
N LEU A 92 11.05 -8.57 -5.92
CA LEU A 92 11.76 -9.80 -6.25
C LEU A 92 11.68 -10.12 -7.75
N LEU A 93 10.53 -9.87 -8.38
CA LEU A 93 10.33 -10.08 -9.81
C LEU A 93 11.14 -9.09 -10.66
N GLU A 94 11.28 -7.83 -10.25
CA GLU A 94 12.12 -6.84 -10.92
C GLU A 94 13.59 -7.27 -11.00
N ARG A 95 14.06 -8.03 -9.99
CA ARG A 95 15.45 -8.48 -9.87
C ARG A 95 15.75 -9.82 -10.53
N ALA A 96 14.72 -10.53 -11.00
CA ALA A 96 14.83 -11.86 -11.59
C ALA A 96 15.20 -11.79 -13.07
#